data_AF-A0A1Q2YWE7-F1
#
_entry.id   AF-A0A1Q2YWE7-F1
#
_cell.length_a   1.000
_cell.length_b   1.000
_cell.length_c   1.000
_cell.angle_alpha   90.00
_cell.angle_beta   90.00
_cell.angle_gamma   90.00
#
_symmetry.space_group_name_H-M   'P 1'
#
loop_
_entity.id
_entity.type
_entity.pdbx_description
1 polymer ?
#
loop_
_entity_poly.entity_id
_entity_poly.type
_entity_poly.pdbx_seq_one_letter_code
_entity_poly.pdbx_strand_id
1 'polypeptide(L)'
;MPDLSKSTVTSWLQEREPAVATLWNGAVRPVEDDPDVRAALAELGEALDHSLNRDARQLSAVLRDRPVQDSLRRVLAQLGTARLLRLLHWLSFAGLPEGGAVLRGLLQDDPSGTGQILRAAVEEMHRQELLARIFSRGRLEVLLAACEGSHREAA
;
A
#
# COMPACT_ATOMS: atom_id res chain seq x y z
N MET A 1 -11.25 7.55 -7.18
CA MET A 1 -9.86 7.25 -6.86
C MET A 1 -9.46 8.33 -5.89
N PRO A 2 -8.84 7.98 -4.76
CA PRO A 2 -8.34 8.98 -3.86
C PRO A 2 -7.11 9.68 -4.46
N ASP A 3 -7.04 10.99 -4.23
CA ASP A 3 -5.94 11.86 -4.63
C ASP A 3 -4.56 11.26 -4.28
N LEU A 4 -3.69 11.21 -5.29
CA LEU A 4 -2.32 10.69 -5.21
C LEU A 4 -1.28 11.77 -4.91
N SER A 5 -1.69 13.00 -4.62
CA SER A 5 -0.79 14.07 -4.18
C SER A 5 -0.03 13.66 -2.93
N LYS A 6 1.22 14.13 -2.82
CA LYS A 6 2.14 13.75 -1.74
C LYS A 6 1.56 14.03 -0.35
N SER A 7 0.93 15.18 -0.16
CA SER A 7 0.26 15.55 1.10
C SER A 7 -0.84 14.56 1.43
N THR A 8 -1.74 14.28 0.48
CA THR A 8 -2.90 13.42 0.72
C THR A 8 -2.51 11.99 1.03
N VAL A 9 -1.58 11.40 0.28
CA VAL A 9 -1.14 10.01 0.55
C VAL A 9 -0.35 9.88 1.85
N THR A 10 0.41 10.91 2.22
CA THR A 10 1.17 10.91 3.48
C THR A 10 0.23 11.02 4.67
N SER A 11 -0.72 11.95 4.65
CA SER A 11 -1.74 12.08 5.70
C SER A 11 -2.60 10.82 5.81
N TRP A 12 -3.03 10.26 4.68
CA TRP A 12 -3.78 9.00 4.65
C TRP A 12 -3.00 7.83 5.29
N LEU A 13 -1.69 7.73 5.00
CA LEU A 13 -0.85 6.69 5.59
C LEU A 13 -0.67 6.90 7.10
N GLN A 14 -0.48 8.14 7.54
CA GLN A 14 -0.37 8.49 8.96
C GLN A 14 -1.64 8.14 9.75
N GLU A 15 -2.82 8.41 9.17
CA GLU A 15 -4.11 8.11 9.80
C GLU A 15 -4.40 6.62 9.91
N ARG A 16 -4.03 5.84 8.89
CA ARG A 16 -4.35 4.41 8.86
C ARG A 16 -3.31 3.53 9.51
N GLU A 17 -2.05 3.83 9.28
CA GLU A 17 -0.92 2.99 9.68
C GLU A 17 0.19 3.86 10.30
N PRO A 18 -0.05 4.50 11.47
CA PRO A 18 0.89 5.46 12.06
C PRO A 18 2.27 4.84 12.36
N ALA A 19 2.31 3.56 12.73
CA ALA A 19 3.56 2.84 12.95
C ALA A 19 4.37 2.70 11.65
N VAL A 20 3.71 2.37 10.54
CA VAL A 20 4.33 2.29 9.21
C VAL A 20 4.75 3.68 8.74
N ALA A 21 3.91 4.69 8.91
CA ALA A 21 4.24 6.06 8.54
C ALA A 21 5.49 6.58 9.26
N THR A 22 5.69 6.21 10.52
CA THR A 22 6.85 6.60 11.34
C THR A 22 8.12 5.86 10.92
N LEU A 23 8.02 4.58 10.56
CA LEU A 23 9.16 3.77 10.13
C LEU A 23 9.68 4.19 8.75
N TRP A 24 8.81 4.66 7.87
CA TRP A 24 9.14 4.95 6.48
C TRP A 24 9.27 6.47 6.26
N ASN A 25 10.35 7.06 6.80
CA ASN A 25 10.80 8.40 6.43
C ASN A 25 11.06 8.43 4.91
N GLY A 26 10.40 9.35 4.17
CA GLY A 26 10.48 9.38 2.71
C GLY A 26 9.49 8.44 2.01
N ALA A 27 8.28 8.30 2.54
CA ALA A 27 7.21 7.45 1.99
C ALA A 27 6.79 7.80 0.55
N VAL A 28 7.20 8.97 0.05
CA VAL A 28 7.18 9.36 -1.37
C VAL A 28 8.62 9.58 -1.82
N ARG A 29 9.03 8.93 -2.91
CA ARG A 29 10.41 9.00 -3.39
C ARG A 29 10.73 10.39 -3.98
N PRO A 30 12.00 10.80 -4.08
CA PRO A 30 12.34 12.09 -4.70
C PRO A 30 11.93 12.21 -6.17
N VAL A 31 12.06 11.13 -6.96
CA VAL A 31 11.66 11.10 -8.39
C VAL A 31 10.17 11.37 -8.59
N GLU A 32 9.39 11.11 -7.55
CA GLU A 32 7.95 11.25 -7.51
C GLU A 32 7.47 12.67 -7.22
N ASP A 33 8.40 13.59 -6.90
CA ASP A 33 8.18 15.03 -6.74
C ASP A 33 8.50 15.82 -8.02
N ASP A 34 9.05 15.17 -9.04
CA ASP A 34 9.24 15.77 -10.36
C ASP A 34 7.90 16.30 -10.91
N PRO A 35 7.83 17.53 -11.46
CA PRO A 35 6.57 18.12 -11.93
C PRO A 35 5.81 17.26 -12.95
N ASP A 36 6.53 16.64 -13.89
CA ASP A 36 5.90 15.85 -14.96
C ASP A 36 5.38 14.52 -14.39
N VAL A 37 6.14 13.90 -13.49
CA VAL A 37 5.72 12.68 -12.79
C VAL A 37 4.50 12.95 -11.91
N ARG A 38 4.47 14.08 -11.19
CA ARG A 38 3.32 14.47 -10.37
C ARG A 38 2.07 14.69 -11.21
N ALA A 39 2.18 15.37 -12.34
CA ALA A 39 1.07 15.59 -13.25
C ALA A 39 0.53 14.24 -13.79
N ALA A 40 1.42 13.37 -14.27
CA ALA A 40 1.04 12.05 -14.78
C ALA A 40 0.38 11.17 -13.71
N LEU A 41 0.84 11.22 -12.45
CA LEU A 41 0.21 10.48 -11.35
C LEU A 41 -1.18 11.04 -10.99
N ALA A 42 -1.37 12.36 -11.05
CA ALA A 42 -2.68 12.97 -10.85
C ALA A 42 -3.66 12.55 -11.96
N GLU A 43 -3.23 12.66 -13.23
CA GLU A 43 -4.02 12.24 -14.39
C GLU A 43 -4.37 10.75 -14.34
N LEU A 44 -3.43 9.89 -13.95
CA LEU A 44 -3.69 8.46 -13.74
C LEU A 44 -4.78 8.25 -12.67
N GLY A 45 -4.69 8.98 -11.56
CA GLY A 45 -5.68 8.89 -10.48
C GLY A 45 -7.08 9.28 -10.96
N GLU A 46 -7.20 10.40 -11.66
CA GLU A 46 -8.45 10.88 -12.24
C GLU A 46 -9.01 9.91 -13.29
N ALA A 47 -8.15 9.41 -14.18
CA ALA A 47 -8.55 8.45 -15.22
C ALA A 47 -9.07 7.14 -14.63
N LEU A 48 -8.45 6.63 -13.56
CA LEU A 48 -8.91 5.44 -12.84
C LEU A 48 -10.28 5.67 -12.20
N ASP A 49 -10.50 6.84 -11.58
CA ASP A 49 -11.80 7.15 -10.99
C ASP A 49 -12.91 7.27 -12.03
N HIS A 50 -12.64 8.05 -13.08
CA HIS A 50 -13.59 8.27 -14.16
C HIS A 50 -13.96 6.97 -14.86
N SER A 51 -12.96 6.11 -15.11
CA SER A 51 -13.18 4.79 -15.71
C SER A 51 -13.99 3.86 -14.81
N LEU A 52 -13.73 3.88 -13.50
CA LEU A 52 -14.47 3.08 -12.53
C LEU A 52 -15.96 3.48 -12.49
N ASN A 53 -16.22 4.80 -12.46
CA ASN A 53 -17.57 5.34 -12.42
C ASN A 53 -18.33 5.18 -13.74
N ARG A 54 -17.61 5.11 -14.87
CA ARG A 54 -18.19 4.86 -16.19
C ARG A 54 -18.53 3.40 -16.40
N ASP A 55 -17.57 2.50 -16.23
CA ASP A 55 -17.75 1.05 -16.39
C ASP A 55 -16.67 0.27 -15.62
N ALA A 56 -17.00 -0.10 -14.39
CA ALA A 56 -16.12 -0.88 -13.52
C ALA A 56 -15.77 -2.27 -14.09
N ARG A 57 -16.65 -2.89 -14.88
CA ARG A 57 -16.38 -4.21 -15.49
C ARG A 57 -15.36 -4.08 -16.61
N GLN A 58 -15.52 -3.07 -17.47
CA GLN A 58 -14.55 -2.77 -18.51
C GLN A 58 -13.19 -2.43 -17.92
N LEU A 59 -13.13 -1.55 -16.90
CA LEU A 59 -11.89 -1.20 -16.23
C LEU A 59 -11.20 -2.43 -15.62
N SER A 60 -11.95 -3.28 -14.92
CA SER A 60 -11.41 -4.53 -14.37
C SER A 60 -10.86 -5.46 -15.45
N ALA A 61 -11.56 -5.60 -16.58
CA ALA A 61 -11.09 -6.41 -17.70
C ALA A 61 -9.76 -5.86 -18.27
N VAL A 62 -9.68 -4.54 -18.48
CA VAL A 62 -8.48 -3.86 -18.99
C VAL A 62 -7.30 -4.00 -18.01
N LEU A 63 -7.51 -3.84 -16.71
CA LEU A 63 -6.45 -4.00 -15.70
C LEU A 63 -5.93 -5.44 -15.56
N ARG A 64 -6.65 -6.42 -16.11
CA ARG A 64 -6.23 -7.82 -16.20
C ARG A 64 -5.56 -8.18 -17.52
N ASP A 65 -5.63 -7.30 -18.52
CA ASP A 65 -4.93 -7.51 -19.77
C ASP A 65 -3.42 -7.44 -19.54
N ARG A 66 -2.67 -8.38 -20.11
CA ARG A 66 -1.25 -8.59 -19.75
C ARG A 66 -0.37 -7.35 -19.99
N PRO A 67 -0.42 -6.68 -21.16
CA PRO A 67 0.38 -5.48 -21.40
C PRO A 67 0.11 -4.35 -20.40
N VAL A 68 -1.16 -4.16 -20.04
CA VAL A 68 -1.59 -3.13 -19.08
C VAL A 68 -1.11 -3.51 -17.68
N GLN A 69 -1.31 -4.76 -17.29
CA GLN A 69 -0.90 -5.27 -16.00
C GLN A 69 0.61 -5.19 -15.80
N ASP A 70 1.41 -5.55 -16.82
CA ASP A 70 2.87 -5.44 -16.77
C ASP A 70 3.33 -3.99 -16.63
N SER A 71 2.68 -3.07 -17.35
CA SER A 71 2.97 -1.63 -17.26
C SER A 71 2.64 -1.09 -15.86
N LEU A 72 1.45 -1.42 -15.35
CA LEU A 72 1.03 -1.03 -14.00
C LEU A 72 1.96 -1.61 -12.95
N ARG A 73 2.37 -2.87 -13.08
CA ARG A 73 3.31 -3.54 -12.17
C ARG A 73 4.64 -2.78 -12.09
N ARG A 74 5.20 -2.40 -13.25
CA ARG A 74 6.45 -1.62 -13.31
C ARG A 74 6.31 -0.26 -12.64
N VAL A 75 5.19 0.45 -12.87
CA VAL A 75 4.92 1.73 -12.21
C VAL A 75 4.87 1.52 -10.69
N LEU A 76 4.07 0.56 -10.21
CA LEU A 76 3.93 0.29 -8.77
C LEU A 76 5.27 -0.01 -8.09
N ALA A 77 6.16 -0.76 -8.74
CA ALA A 77 7.47 -1.10 -8.18
C ALA A 77 8.39 0.13 -7.99
N GLN A 78 8.14 1.19 -8.74
CA GLN A 78 8.90 2.44 -8.65
C GLN A 78 8.30 3.46 -7.68
N LEU A 79 7.09 3.23 -7.18
CA LEU A 79 6.46 4.14 -6.23
C LEU A 79 7.06 4.01 -4.83
N GLY A 80 7.01 5.12 -4.11
CA GLY A 80 7.17 5.15 -2.66
C GLY A 80 5.99 4.48 -1.97
N THR A 81 6.25 4.03 -0.75
CA THR A 81 5.33 3.24 0.08
C THR A 81 3.96 3.87 0.23
N ALA A 82 3.86 5.20 0.40
CA ALA A 82 2.57 5.88 0.57
C ALA A 82 1.68 5.74 -0.68
N ARG A 83 2.22 6.02 -1.88
CA ARG A 83 1.45 5.92 -3.13
C ARG A 83 1.17 4.48 -3.51
N LEU A 84 2.13 3.58 -3.30
CA LEU A 84 1.97 2.15 -3.51
C LEU A 84 0.80 1.61 -2.67
N LEU A 85 0.82 1.83 -1.35
CA LEU A 85 -0.25 1.38 -0.46
C LEU A 85 -1.58 2.03 -0.79
N ARG A 86 -1.58 3.30 -1.19
CA ARG A 86 -2.81 3.99 -1.61
C ARG A 86 -3.46 3.30 -2.81
N LEU A 87 -2.67 2.95 -3.82
CA LEU A 87 -3.12 2.27 -5.03
C LEU A 87 -3.57 0.83 -4.75
N LEU A 88 -2.80 0.06 -3.98
CA LEU A 88 -3.17 -1.30 -3.59
C LEU A 88 -4.46 -1.32 -2.77
N HIS A 89 -4.61 -0.37 -1.85
CA HIS A 89 -5.84 -0.20 -1.09
C HIS A 89 -7.01 0.12 -2.02
N TRP A 90 -6.86 1.06 -2.95
CA TRP A 90 -7.93 1.37 -3.89
C TRP A 90 -8.30 0.14 -4.75
N LEU A 91 -7.34 -0.57 -5.32
CA LEU A 91 -7.59 -1.79 -6.10
C LEU A 91 -8.34 -2.86 -5.30
N SER A 92 -8.11 -2.93 -3.99
CA SER A 92 -8.80 -3.86 -3.08
C SER A 92 -10.23 -3.44 -2.74
N PHE A 93 -10.47 -2.14 -2.54
CA PHE A 93 -11.69 -1.64 -1.89
C PHE A 93 -12.56 -0.73 -2.77
N ALA A 94 -12.16 -0.40 -4.00
CA ALA A 94 -12.92 0.47 -4.90
C ALA A 94 -14.18 -0.16 -5.49
N GLY A 95 -14.49 -1.42 -5.17
CA GLY A 95 -15.62 -2.13 -5.77
C GLY A 95 -15.37 -2.62 -7.20
N LEU A 96 -14.10 -2.79 -7.59
CA LEU A 96 -13.74 -3.39 -8.87
C LEU A 96 -14.22 -4.85 -8.92
N PRO A 97 -15.04 -5.23 -9.93
CA PRO A 97 -15.36 -6.64 -10.19
C PRO A 97 -14.06 -7.43 -10.34
N GLU A 98 -13.97 -8.60 -9.72
CA GLU A 98 -12.74 -9.42 -9.76
C GLU A 98 -11.46 -8.67 -9.32
N GLY A 99 -11.55 -7.66 -8.44
CA GLY A 99 -10.38 -6.91 -7.95
C GLY A 99 -9.29 -7.80 -7.34
N GLY A 100 -9.67 -8.92 -6.70
CA GLY A 100 -8.72 -9.93 -6.24
C GLY A 100 -7.91 -10.60 -7.36
N ALA A 101 -8.48 -10.76 -8.57
CA ALA A 101 -7.76 -11.26 -9.72
C ALA A 101 -6.79 -10.21 -10.30
N VAL A 102 -7.17 -8.93 -10.31
CA VAL A 102 -6.27 -7.82 -10.66
C VAL A 102 -5.06 -7.81 -9.73
N LEU A 103 -5.29 -7.84 -8.41
CA LEU A 103 -4.23 -7.84 -7.40
C LEU A 103 -3.32 -9.06 -7.51
N ARG A 104 -3.88 -10.27 -7.63
CA ARG A 104 -3.08 -11.49 -7.84
C ARG A 104 -2.22 -11.38 -9.08
N GLY A 105 -2.76 -10.85 -10.18
CA GLY A 105 -2.00 -10.66 -11.41
C GLY A 105 -0.87 -9.64 -11.27
N LEU A 106 -1.02 -8.61 -10.44
CA LEU A 106 0.06 -7.66 -10.15
C LEU A 106 1.18 -8.28 -9.29
N LEU A 107 0.83 -9.14 -8.34
CA LEU A 107 1.77 -9.74 -7.38
C LEU A 107 2.34 -11.09 -7.81
N GLN A 108 1.87 -11.68 -8.91
CA GLN A 108 2.36 -12.97 -9.40
C GLN A 108 3.80 -12.87 -9.92
N ASP A 109 4.48 -14.01 -9.98
CA ASP A 109 5.80 -14.11 -10.58
C ASP A 109 5.75 -13.74 -12.06
N ASP A 110 6.71 -12.93 -12.51
CA ASP A 110 6.83 -12.56 -13.91
C ASP A 110 8.30 -12.56 -14.39
N PRO A 111 8.55 -12.66 -15.70
CA PRO A 111 9.91 -12.74 -16.24
C PRO A 111 10.82 -11.56 -15.91
N SER A 112 10.25 -10.38 -15.64
CA SER A 112 11.02 -9.18 -15.28
C SER A 112 11.41 -9.13 -13.79
N GLY A 113 10.89 -10.03 -12.95
CA GLY A 113 11.14 -10.00 -11.51
C GLY A 113 10.32 -8.96 -10.74
N THR A 114 9.55 -8.12 -11.44
CA THR A 114 8.87 -6.97 -10.83
C THR A 114 7.79 -7.41 -9.84
N GLY A 115 7.08 -8.50 -10.14
CA GLY A 115 6.00 -9.03 -9.29
C GLY A 115 6.54 -9.62 -8.00
N GLN A 116 7.70 -10.27 -8.06
CA GLN A 116 8.44 -10.75 -6.90
C GLN A 116 8.86 -9.58 -6.00
N ILE A 117 9.40 -8.50 -6.60
CA ILE A 117 9.80 -7.29 -5.86
C ILE A 117 8.59 -6.65 -5.18
N LEU A 118 7.47 -6.50 -5.87
CA LEU A 118 6.24 -5.95 -5.29
C LEU A 118 5.71 -6.81 -4.15
N ARG A 119 5.67 -8.13 -4.33
CA ARG A 119 5.24 -9.05 -3.29
C ARG A 119 6.15 -8.96 -2.06
N ALA A 120 7.46 -8.98 -2.25
CA ALA A 120 8.44 -8.83 -1.18
C ALA A 120 8.28 -7.49 -0.45
N ALA A 121 8.00 -6.40 -1.17
CA ALA A 121 7.72 -5.10 -0.55
C ALA A 121 6.45 -5.14 0.32
N VAL A 122 5.37 -5.77 -0.16
CA VAL A 122 4.12 -5.93 0.62
C VAL A 122 4.34 -6.81 1.85
N GLU A 123 5.05 -7.92 1.71
CA GLU A 123 5.39 -8.82 2.81
C GLU A 123 6.26 -8.13 3.86
N GLU A 124 7.27 -7.36 3.43
CA GLU A 124 8.14 -6.60 4.32
C GLU A 124 7.36 -5.53 5.09
N MET A 125 6.45 -4.81 4.43
CA MET A 125 5.58 -3.84 5.10
C MET A 125 4.70 -4.50 6.18
N HIS A 126 4.07 -5.64 5.85
CA HIS A 126 3.26 -6.38 6.81
C HIS A 126 4.09 -6.91 7.99
N ARG A 127 5.31 -7.39 7.72
CA ARG A 127 6.24 -7.83 8.76
C ARG A 127 6.62 -6.71 9.71
N GLN A 128 6.91 -5.52 9.19
CA GLN A 128 7.27 -4.35 10.00
C GLN A 128 6.10 -3.89 10.89
N GLU A 129 4.88 -3.86 10.35
CA GLU A 129 3.66 -3.57 11.11
C GLU A 129 3.45 -4.58 12.25
N LEU A 130 3.57 -5.88 11.94
CA LEU A 130 3.46 -6.96 12.93
C LEU A 130 4.50 -6.81 14.05
N LEU A 131 5.76 -6.53 13.70
CA LEU A 131 6.84 -6.34 14.66
C LEU A 131 6.59 -5.12 15.54
N ALA A 132 6.20 -3.98 14.97
CA ALA A 132 5.87 -2.78 15.74
C ALA A 132 4.75 -3.05 16.75
N ARG A 133 3.76 -3.88 16.39
CA ARG A 133 2.67 -4.28 17.29
C ARG A 133 3.12 -5.27 18.37
N ILE A 134 3.92 -6.27 18.02
CA ILE A 134 4.40 -7.30 18.95
C ILE A 134 5.37 -6.71 19.97
N PHE A 135 6.34 -5.92 19.50
CA PHE A 135 7.36 -5.27 20.32
C PHE A 135 6.92 -3.89 20.82
N SER A 136 5.61 -3.61 20.85
CA SER A 136 5.11 -2.36 21.40
C SER A 136 5.41 -2.28 22.89
N ARG A 137 5.82 -1.10 23.34
CA ARG A 137 6.24 -0.85 24.73
C ARG A 137 5.22 -1.36 25.75
N GLY A 138 3.93 -1.09 25.54
CA GLY A 138 2.87 -1.55 26.44
C GLY A 138 2.80 -3.08 26.56
N ARG A 139 3.02 -3.83 25.47
CA ARG A 139 3.06 -5.31 25.53
C ARG A 139 4.30 -5.81 26.26
N LEU A 140 5.44 -5.18 26.03
CA LEU A 140 6.67 -5.51 26.75
C LEU A 140 6.53 -5.21 28.24
N GLU A 141 5.91 -4.08 28.61
CA GLU A 141 5.64 -3.71 30.01
C GLU A 141 4.69 -4.70 30.70
N VAL A 142 3.64 -5.18 30.02
CA VAL A 142 2.77 -6.25 30.56
C VAL A 142 3.56 -7.54 30.83
N LEU A 143 4.43 -7.94 29.89
CA LEU A 143 5.26 -9.13 30.08
C LEU A 143 6.26 -8.96 31.22
N LEU A 144 6.89 -7.78 31.31
CA LEU A 144 7.80 -7.45 32.42
C LEU A 144 7.08 -7.47 33.76
N ALA A 145 5.90 -6.84 33.86
CA ALA A 145 5.10 -6.84 35.08
C ALA A 145 4.68 -8.26 35.53
N ALA A 146 4.38 -9.15 34.57
CA ALA A 146 4.09 -10.55 34.85
C ALA A 146 5.34 -11.30 35.36
N CYS A 147 6.53 -11.04 34.79
CA CYS A 147 7.79 -11.60 35.27
C CYS A 147 8.20 -11.08 36.65
N GLU A 148 7.88 -9.82 36.97
CA GLU A 148 8.19 -9.16 38.24
C GLU A 148 7.19 -9.51 39.36
N GLY A 149 6.16 -10.32 39.08
CA GLY A 149 5.15 -10.71 40.06
C GLY A 149 4.23 -9.57 40.50
N SER A 150 4.17 -8.47 39.73
CA SER A 150 3.41 -7.26 40.08
C SER A 150 1.89 -7.38 39.84
N HIS A 151 1.37 -8.57 39.51
CA HIS A 151 -0.04 -8.86 39.71
C HIS A 151 -0.32 -8.96 41.21
N ARG A 152 -0.48 -7.80 41.87
CA ARG A 152 -1.16 -7.75 43.17
C ARG A 152 -2.49 -8.47 42.99
N GLU A 153 -2.62 -9.59 43.68
CA GLU A 153 -3.89 -10.22 44.00
C GLU A 153 -4.84 -9.11 44.43
N ALA A 154 -5.90 -8.90 43.65
CA ALA A 154 -7.03 -8.11 44.07
C ALA A 154 -7.68 -8.88 45.23
N ALA A 155 -7.28 -8.52 46.45
CA ALA A 155 -7.92 -8.90 47.71
C ALA A 155 -9.17 -8.04 47.94
#